data_AF-A0A2N3L6H3-F1
#
_entry.id   AF-A0A2N3L6H3-F1
#
_cell.length_a   1.000
_cell.length_b   1.000
_cell.length_c   1.000
_cell.angle_alpha   90.00
_cell.angle_beta   90.00
_cell.angle_gamma   90.00
#
_symmetry.space_group_name_H-M   'P 1'
#
loop_
_entity.id
_entity.type
_entity.pdbx_description
1 polymer ?
#
loop_
_entity_poly.entity_id
_entity_poly.type
_entity_poly.pdbx_seq_one_letter_code
_entity_poly.pdbx_strand_id
1 'polypeptide(L)'
;MREPEKTDPVATLREDLLRDLPGDIKRVRNAYRRAAQQAALLRDAKDFTAHQTACKAGLGHLDCLIKLLRWASDGDKGADSRTEKGAARTGEDVDVERLIKEARGALAGREG
;
A
#
# COMPACT_ATOMS: atom_id res chain seq x y z
N MET A 1 29.20 34.29 -8.51
CA MET A 1 27.72 34.24 -8.55
C MET A 1 27.36 32.77 -8.44
N ARG A 2 26.83 32.32 -7.30
CA ARG A 2 26.43 30.91 -7.11
C ARG A 2 25.12 30.70 -7.86
N GLU A 3 25.09 29.74 -8.77
CA GLU A 3 23.84 29.35 -9.44
C GLU A 3 22.84 28.83 -8.40
N PRO A 4 21.53 29.14 -8.54
CA PRO A 4 20.53 28.57 -7.65
C PRO A 4 20.47 27.06 -7.91
N GLU A 5 20.75 26.27 -6.87
CA GLU A 5 20.48 24.84 -6.84
C GLU A 5 19.04 24.61 -7.29
N LYS A 6 18.84 24.04 -8.48
CA LYS A 6 17.52 23.62 -8.96
C LYS A 6 17.08 22.45 -8.09
N THR A 7 16.34 22.74 -7.02
CA THR A 7 15.72 21.73 -6.17
C THR A 7 14.78 20.88 -7.02
N ASP A 8 14.93 19.56 -6.97
CA ASP A 8 14.03 18.65 -7.66
C ASP A 8 12.61 18.78 -7.07
N PRO A 9 11.60 19.26 -7.84
CA PRO A 9 10.26 19.46 -7.33
C PRO A 9 9.60 18.17 -6.84
N VAL A 10 10.00 17.01 -7.36
CA VAL A 10 9.49 15.71 -6.90
C VAL A 10 10.10 15.36 -5.54
N ALA A 11 11.37 15.67 -5.31
CA ALA A 11 12.01 15.53 -4.00
C ALA A 11 11.34 16.43 -2.95
N THR A 12 11.09 17.70 -3.28
CA THR A 12 10.37 18.62 -2.39
C THR A 12 8.96 18.10 -2.07
N LEU A 13 8.21 17.65 -3.07
CA LEU A 13 6.88 17.07 -2.84
C LEU A 13 6.94 15.84 -1.94
N ARG A 14 7.94 14.96 -2.08
CA ARG A 14 8.10 13.79 -1.21
C ARG A 14 8.32 14.21 0.25
N GLU A 15 9.15 15.21 0.49
CA GLU A 15 9.41 15.74 1.84
C GLU A 15 8.13 16.31 2.47
N ASP A 16 7.38 17.11 1.72
CA ASP A 16 6.09 17.66 2.18
C ASP A 16 5.09 16.55 2.51
N LEU A 17 5.00 15.53 1.64
CA LEU A 17 4.13 14.39 1.85
C LEU A 17 4.53 13.56 3.07
N LEU A 18 5.83 13.31 3.30
CA LEU A 18 6.31 12.61 4.50
C LEU A 18 5.97 13.36 5.78
N ARG A 19 5.99 14.70 5.74
CA ARG A 19 5.64 15.57 6.87
C ARG A 19 4.13 15.55 7.15
N ASP A 20 3.31 15.70 6.12
CA ASP A 20 1.90 16.06 6.29
C ASP A 20 0.93 14.85 6.24
N LEU A 21 1.20 13.85 5.38
CA LEU A 21 0.33 12.68 5.18
C LEU A 21 0.03 11.89 6.46
N PRO A 22 0.97 11.65 7.40
CA PRO A 22 0.66 10.93 8.63
C PRO A 22 -0.46 11.60 9.44
N GLY A 23 -0.48 12.94 9.45
CA GLY A 23 -1.55 13.74 10.05
C GLY A 23 -2.88 13.59 9.31
N ASP A 24 -2.85 13.65 7.98
CA ASP A 24 -4.03 13.52 7.14
C ASP A 24 -4.68 12.14 7.21
N ILE A 25 -3.88 11.08 7.21
CA ILE A 25 -4.34 9.69 7.41
C ILE A 25 -5.06 9.58 8.76
N LYS A 26 -4.51 10.17 9.84
CA LYS A 26 -5.16 10.19 11.15
C LYS A 26 -6.49 10.95 11.11
N ARG A 27 -6.56 12.09 10.41
CA ARG A 27 -7.78 12.89 10.25
C ARG A 27 -8.87 12.12 9.49
N VAL A 28 -8.55 11.56 8.33
CA VAL A 28 -9.50 10.81 7.49
C VAL A 28 -10.00 9.56 8.21
N ARG A 29 -9.10 8.79 8.86
CA ARG A 29 -9.49 7.63 9.67
C ARG A 29 -10.48 7.99 10.77
N ASN A 30 -10.24 9.09 11.48
CA ASN A 30 -11.13 9.55 12.55
C ASN A 30 -12.49 10.00 12.00
N ALA A 31 -12.51 10.67 10.84
CA ALA A 31 -13.75 11.05 10.17
C ALA A 31 -14.56 9.83 9.72
N TYR A 32 -13.90 8.85 9.09
CA TYR A 32 -14.52 7.57 8.72
C TYR A 32 -15.11 6.87 9.93
N ARG A 33 -14.38 6.75 11.04
CA ARG A 33 -14.89 6.09 12.25
C ARG A 33 -16.16 6.75 12.77
N ARG A 34 -16.21 8.08 12.79
CA ARG A 34 -17.41 8.83 13.19
C ARG A 34 -18.57 8.59 12.23
N ALA A 35 -18.30 8.64 10.92
CA ALA A 35 -19.31 8.34 9.92
C ALA A 35 -19.85 6.92 10.12
N ALA A 36 -19.01 5.89 10.13
CA ALA A 36 -19.43 4.50 10.29
C ALA A 36 -20.29 4.24 11.54
N GLN A 37 -20.05 4.97 12.63
CA GLN A 37 -20.88 4.89 13.84
C GLN A 37 -22.30 5.46 13.67
N GLN A 38 -22.50 6.40 12.74
CA GLN A 38 -23.82 6.99 12.45
C GLN A 38 -24.75 6.04 11.69
N ALA A 39 -24.23 4.96 11.09
CA ALA A 39 -25.04 3.97 10.38
C ALA A 39 -26.16 3.36 11.24
N ALA A 40 -25.94 3.25 12.56
CA ALA A 40 -26.93 2.72 13.51
C ALA A 40 -28.19 3.59 13.67
N LEU A 41 -28.16 4.84 13.20
CA LEU A 41 -29.26 5.81 13.32
C LEU A 41 -30.11 5.90 12.05
N LEU A 42 -29.70 5.26 10.95
CA LEU A 42 -30.35 5.36 9.66
C LEU A 42 -31.52 4.38 9.57
N ARG A 43 -32.70 4.91 9.21
CA ARG A 43 -33.94 4.12 9.09
C ARG A 43 -34.39 3.92 7.65
N ASP A 44 -33.94 4.78 6.75
CA ASP A 44 -34.35 4.77 5.35
C ASP A 44 -33.25 4.22 4.44
N ALA A 45 -33.65 3.41 3.46
CA ALA A 45 -32.74 2.76 2.52
C ALA A 45 -31.93 3.77 1.67
N LYS A 46 -32.53 4.92 1.34
CA LYS A 46 -31.87 6.01 0.61
C LYS A 46 -30.71 6.58 1.44
N ASP A 47 -30.97 6.89 2.70
CA ASP A 47 -29.98 7.48 3.60
C ASP A 47 -28.87 6.49 3.93
N PHE A 48 -29.22 5.20 4.10
CA PHE A 48 -28.24 4.13 4.23
C PHE A 48 -27.34 4.02 3.00
N THR A 49 -27.89 4.09 1.79
CA THR A 49 -27.11 4.01 0.54
C THR A 49 -26.17 5.21 0.38
N ALA A 50 -26.65 6.42 0.69
CA ALA A 50 -25.84 7.63 0.68
C ALA A 50 -24.69 7.52 1.70
N HIS A 51 -25.00 7.03 2.91
CA HIS A 51 -24.03 6.78 3.97
C HIS A 51 -22.95 5.77 3.56
N GLN A 52 -23.36 4.66 2.94
CA GLN A 52 -22.46 3.60 2.48
C GLN A 52 -21.52 4.12 1.38
N THR A 53 -22.05 4.95 0.47
CA THR A 53 -21.26 5.61 -0.59
C THR A 53 -20.23 6.56 0.00
N ALA A 54 -20.60 7.37 1.00
CA ALA A 54 -19.67 8.26 1.69
C ALA A 54 -18.58 7.47 2.42
N CYS A 55 -18.92 6.36 3.08
CA CYS A 55 -17.97 5.47 3.74
C CYS A 55 -16.99 4.85 2.75
N LYS A 56 -17.47 4.36 1.60
CA LYS A 56 -16.61 3.83 0.53
C LYS A 56 -15.64 4.89 0.01
N ALA A 57 -16.12 6.10 -0.24
CA ALA A 57 -15.26 7.20 -0.67
C ALA A 57 -14.19 7.55 0.39
N GLY A 58 -14.55 7.58 1.67
CA GLY A 58 -13.62 7.82 2.77
C GLY A 58 -12.53 6.74 2.89
N LEU A 59 -12.88 5.47 2.70
CA LEU A 59 -11.91 4.37 2.65
C LEU A 59 -11.01 4.44 1.42
N GLY A 60 -11.56 4.77 0.26
CA GLY A 60 -10.78 4.99 -0.97
C GLY A 60 -9.77 6.12 -0.81
N HIS A 61 -10.18 7.23 -0.19
CA HIS A 61 -9.27 8.33 0.13
C HIS A 61 -8.15 7.88 1.06
N LEU A 62 -8.48 7.14 2.13
CA LEU A 62 -7.47 6.61 3.07
C LEU A 62 -6.45 5.70 2.38
N ASP A 63 -6.91 4.82 1.48
CA ASP A 63 -6.04 3.95 0.69
C ASP A 63 -5.08 4.74 -0.22
N CYS A 64 -5.58 5.77 -0.90
CA CYS A 64 -4.75 6.68 -1.71
C CYS A 64 -3.66 7.37 -0.87
N LEU A 65 -3.99 7.90 0.32
CA LEU A 65 -3.02 8.54 1.20
C LEU A 65 -1.94 7.56 1.68
N ILE A 66 -2.31 6.32 1.99
CA ILE A 66 -1.36 5.27 2.37
C ILE A 66 -0.41 4.94 1.22
N LYS A 67 -0.93 4.83 -0.01
CA LYS A 67 -0.12 4.60 -1.21
C LYS A 67 0.84 5.75 -1.48
N LEU A 68 0.39 7.00 -1.33
CA LEU A 68 1.25 8.18 -1.46
C LEU A 68 2.34 8.21 -0.39
N LEU A 69 2.00 7.89 0.87
CA LEU A 69 2.98 7.86 1.95
C LEU A 69 4.04 6.79 1.72
N ARG A 70 3.63 5.59 1.26
CA ARG A 70 4.57 4.53 0.86
C ARG A 70 5.49 4.97 -0.26
N TRP A 71 4.92 5.56 -1.31
CA TRP A 71 5.71 6.10 -2.42
C TRP A 71 6.74 7.15 -1.96
N ALA A 72 6.33 8.06 -1.08
CA ALA A 72 7.22 9.08 -0.54
C ALA A 72 8.30 8.47 0.38
N SER A 73 7.97 7.41 1.12
CA SER A 73 8.88 6.71 2.04
C SER A 73 9.92 5.84 1.32
N ASP A 74 9.55 5.24 0.18
CA ASP A 74 10.45 4.34 -0.56
C ASP A 74 11.65 5.10 -1.18
N GLY A 75 11.56 6.43 -1.33
CA GLY A 75 12.64 7.25 -1.88
C GLY A 75 13.10 6.79 -3.26
N ASP A 76 14.28 7.22 -3.71
CA ASP A 76 14.90 6.84 -5.00
C ASP A 76 15.32 5.34 -5.07
N LYS A 77 14.77 4.48 -4.21
CA LYS A 77 14.84 3.03 -4.40
C LYS A 77 13.95 2.75 -5.61
N GLY A 78 14.61 2.66 -6.76
CA GLY A 78 14.02 2.63 -8.09
C GLY A 78 12.71 1.88 -8.20
N ALA A 79 11.90 2.33 -9.16
CA ALA A 79 10.63 1.74 -9.58
C ALA A 79 10.68 0.25 -9.97
N ASP A 80 11.79 -0.44 -9.75
CA ASP A 80 12.01 -1.88 -9.95
C ASP A 80 11.61 -2.76 -8.76
N SER A 81 11.35 -2.19 -7.58
CA SER A 81 10.85 -2.96 -6.41
C SER A 81 9.34 -3.23 -6.47
N ARG A 82 8.66 -2.81 -7.56
CA ARG A 82 7.21 -2.92 -7.71
C ARG A 82 6.75 -4.11 -8.56
N THR A 83 7.56 -5.16 -8.60
CA THR A 83 7.10 -6.51 -8.90
C THR A 83 7.12 -7.27 -7.58
N GLU A 84 5.96 -7.76 -7.15
CA GLU A 84 5.79 -8.75 -6.07
C GLU A 84 5.82 -8.27 -4.60
N LYS A 85 4.79 -7.52 -4.17
CA LYS A 85 4.29 -7.66 -2.77
C LYS A 85 2.77 -7.82 -2.71
N GLY A 86 2.27 -8.64 -3.63
CA GLY A 86 0.95 -9.28 -3.58
C GLY A 86 1.05 -10.79 -3.32
N ALA A 87 2.19 -11.32 -2.89
CA ALA A 87 2.29 -12.71 -2.44
C ALA A 87 1.99 -12.78 -0.95
N ALA A 88 0.99 -13.57 -0.61
CA ALA A 88 0.71 -14.00 0.74
C ALA A 88 2.01 -14.43 1.43
N ARG A 89 2.22 -13.95 2.66
CA ARG A 89 3.24 -14.53 3.54
C ARG A 89 2.78 -15.92 3.96
N THR A 90 3.04 -16.91 3.11
CA THR A 90 3.02 -18.32 3.46
C THR A 90 4.41 -18.87 3.23
N GLY A 91 5.11 -19.09 4.34
CA GLY A 91 6.15 -20.10 4.51
C GLY A 91 7.34 -20.04 3.57
N GLU A 92 8.45 -19.50 4.09
CA GLU A 92 9.83 -19.79 3.68
C GLU A 92 10.17 -19.47 2.21
N ASP A 93 11.34 -18.89 2.00
CA ASP A 93 11.89 -18.65 0.66
C ASP A 93 12.30 -20.00 0.06
N VAL A 94 11.30 -20.80 -0.33
CA VAL A 94 11.52 -22.13 -0.89
C VAL A 94 11.94 -21.92 -2.32
N ASP A 95 13.26 -21.99 -2.53
CA ASP A 95 13.86 -22.04 -3.86
C ASP A 95 13.37 -23.30 -4.60
N VAL A 96 12.27 -23.13 -5.33
CA VAL A 96 11.61 -24.17 -6.13
C VAL A 96 12.58 -24.75 -7.15
N GLU A 97 13.53 -23.95 -7.64
CA GLU A 97 14.53 -24.36 -8.63
C GLU A 97 15.53 -25.33 -8.02
N ARG A 98 15.97 -25.08 -6.77
CA ARG A 98 16.78 -26.02 -5.99
C ARG A 98 16.02 -27.34 -5.75
N LEU A 99 14.76 -27.29 -5.35
CA LEU A 99 13.97 -28.50 -5.07
C LEU A 99 13.73 -29.34 -6.33
N ILE A 100 13.47 -28.72 -7.47
CA ILE A 100 13.32 -29.43 -8.75
C ILE A 100 14.63 -30.12 -9.13
N LYS A 101 15.78 -29.46 -8.92
CA LYS A 101 17.10 -30.03 -9.20
C LYS A 101 17.41 -31.23 -8.30
N GLU A 102 17.12 -31.14 -7.01
CA GLU A 102 17.29 -32.24 -6.05
C GLU A 102 16.39 -33.43 -6.38
N ALA A 103 15.11 -33.18 -6.67
CA ALA A 103 14.16 -34.23 -7.05
C ALA A 103 14.60 -34.98 -8.32
N ARG A 104 15.09 -34.25 -9.33
CA ARG A 104 15.64 -34.86 -10.56
C ARG A 104 16.89 -35.69 -10.28
N GLY A 105 17.79 -35.23 -9.43
CA GLY A 105 18.97 -35.98 -9.01
C GLY A 105 18.61 -37.29 -8.29
N ALA A 106 17.63 -37.25 -7.39
CA ALA A 106 17.17 -38.42 -6.64
C ALA A 106 16.51 -39.48 -7.54
N LEU A 107 15.81 -39.07 -8.61
CA LEU A 107 15.22 -39.99 -9.59
C LEU A 107 16.28 -40.60 -10.51
N ALA A 108 17.29 -39.83 -10.93
CA ALA A 108 18.39 -40.32 -11.75
C ALA A 108 19.31 -41.31 -11.00
N GLY A 109 19.35 -41.24 -9.66
CA GLY A 109 20.13 -42.15 -8.82
C GLY A 109 19.46 -43.50 -8.51
N ARG A 110 18.26 -43.78 -9.04
CA ARG A 110 17.50 -45.02 -8.75
C ARG A 110 17.41 -46.00 -9.93
N GLU A 111 18.12 -45.72 -11.03
CA GLU A 111 18.27 -46.62 -12.18
C GLU A 111 19.73 -47.12 -12.31
N GLY A 112 20.26 -47.68 -11.22
CA GLY A 112 21.53 -48.41 -11.18
C GLY A 112 21.41 -49.65 -10.32
#